data_AF-A0A177Q4X0-F1
#
_entry.id   AF-A0A177Q4X0-F1
#
_cell.length_a   1.000
_cell.length_b   1.000
_cell.length_c   1.000
_cell.angle_alpha   90.00
_cell.angle_beta   90.00
_cell.angle_gamma   90.00
#
_symmetry.space_group_name_H-M   'P 1'
#
loop_
_entity.id
_entity.type
_entity.pdbx_description
1 polymer ?
#
loop_
_entity_poly.entity_id
_entity_poly.type
_entity_poly.pdbx_seq_one_letter_code
_entity_poly.pdbx_strand_id
1 'polypeptide(L)'
;MKATELLTKQMTMVHNRIAGLANLTGEEWLARPAPGENRVGFTAWHMVATRDWVVRGILGGERPLGWDAPFAGTSIALCPIPLGMPGSEADAIAEAVSPAEVVAYSAAVTAELTRWLASADQDALDAPPSDGHAHLALSPRYNDRPFRFEVLEDPDDMCQWPVWQLLSRPAYVHCIGHLAEIDLARRALVR
;
A
#
# COMPACT_ATOMS: atom_id res chain seq x y z
N MET A 1 8.77 -18.03 18.26
CA MET A 1 8.72 -17.08 17.13
C MET A 1 8.33 -15.73 17.72
N LYS A 2 9.10 -14.67 17.48
CA LYS A 2 8.75 -13.31 17.90
C LYS A 2 7.64 -12.75 16.99
N ALA A 3 6.86 -11.78 17.47
CA ALA A 3 5.81 -11.17 16.64
C ALA A 3 6.40 -10.51 15.39
N THR A 4 7.56 -9.85 15.51
CA THR A 4 8.28 -9.26 14.38
C THR A 4 8.75 -10.28 13.34
N GLU A 5 9.05 -11.53 13.74
CA GLU A 5 9.40 -12.61 12.80
C GLU A 5 8.18 -13.05 11.98
N LEU A 6 7.00 -13.14 12.61
CA LEU A 6 5.75 -13.46 11.91
C LEU A 6 5.36 -12.34 10.94
N LEU A 7 5.40 -11.09 11.40
CA LEU A 7 5.11 -9.91 10.58
C LEU A 7 6.07 -9.84 9.38
N THR A 8 7.37 -10.11 9.59
CA THR A 8 8.36 -10.17 8.50
C THR A 8 7.98 -11.21 7.44
N LYS A 9 7.57 -12.41 7.87
CA LYS A 9 7.13 -13.48 6.94
C LYS A 9 5.87 -13.07 6.18
N GLN A 10 4.89 -12.45 6.84
CA GLN A 10 3.66 -11.97 6.20
C GLN A 10 3.94 -10.92 5.14
N MET A 11 4.82 -9.96 5.43
CA MET A 11 5.18 -8.87 4.51
C MET A 11 5.99 -9.37 3.31
N THR A 12 6.89 -10.31 3.56
CA THR A 12 7.63 -11.02 2.51
C THR A 12 6.67 -11.81 1.61
N MET A 13 5.64 -12.44 2.19
CA MET A 13 4.64 -13.17 1.40
C MET A 13 3.87 -12.22 0.48
N VAL A 14 3.41 -11.07 0.97
CA VAL A 14 2.73 -10.06 0.12
C VAL A 14 3.64 -9.62 -1.03
N HIS A 15 4.92 -9.34 -0.75
CA HIS A 15 5.89 -9.04 -1.81
C HIS A 15 5.99 -10.14 -2.85
N ASN A 16 6.15 -11.40 -2.43
CA ASN A 16 6.25 -12.54 -3.35
C ASN A 16 5.00 -12.70 -4.23
N ARG A 17 3.81 -12.41 -3.67
CA ARG A 17 2.56 -12.41 -4.45
C ARG A 17 2.53 -11.30 -5.49
N ILE A 18 2.97 -10.09 -5.13
CA ILE A 18 3.10 -8.95 -6.04
C ILE A 18 4.15 -9.21 -7.12
N ALA A 19 5.28 -9.82 -6.77
CA ALA A 19 6.32 -10.22 -7.73
C ALA A 19 5.78 -11.19 -8.79
N GLY A 20 4.82 -12.05 -8.42
CA GLY A 20 4.12 -12.93 -9.35
C GLY A 20 3.26 -12.21 -10.42
N LEU A 21 3.03 -10.90 -10.27
CA LEU A 21 2.28 -10.08 -11.22
C LEU A 21 3.16 -9.54 -12.37
N ALA A 22 4.48 -9.71 -12.31
CA ALA A 22 5.42 -9.12 -13.27
C ALA A 22 5.13 -9.46 -14.75
N ASN A 23 4.46 -10.60 -14.99
CA ASN A 23 4.20 -11.12 -16.33
C ASN A 23 2.76 -10.92 -16.80
N LEU A 24 1.94 -10.13 -16.08
CA LEU A 24 0.59 -9.82 -16.55
C LEU A 24 0.66 -9.08 -17.88
N THR A 25 -0.24 -9.46 -18.78
CA THR A 25 -0.43 -8.76 -20.06
C THR A 25 -1.05 -7.38 -19.84
N GLY A 26 -0.95 -6.48 -20.83
CA GLY A 26 -1.60 -5.16 -20.75
C GLY A 26 -3.13 -5.26 -20.60
N GLU A 27 -3.74 -6.28 -21.19
CA GLU A 27 -5.18 -6.57 -21.03
C GLU A 27 -5.50 -7.01 -19.59
N GLU A 28 -4.75 -7.97 -19.02
CA GLU A 28 -4.90 -8.37 -17.62
C GLU A 28 -4.65 -7.20 -16.65
N TRP A 29 -3.70 -6.32 -16.97
CA TRP A 29 -3.34 -5.16 -16.15
C TRP A 29 -4.44 -4.09 -16.09
N LEU A 30 -5.17 -3.92 -17.19
CA LEU A 30 -6.25 -2.93 -17.28
C LEU A 30 -7.65 -3.53 -17.01
N ALA A 31 -7.73 -4.83 -16.75
CA ALA A 31 -8.97 -5.52 -16.42
C ALA A 31 -9.54 -5.07 -15.07
N ARG A 32 -10.88 -5.21 -14.94
CA ARG A 32 -11.62 -5.02 -13.69
C ARG A 32 -12.29 -6.33 -13.27
N PRO A 33 -12.43 -6.60 -11.96
CA PRO A 33 -13.19 -7.76 -11.50
C PRO A 33 -14.70 -7.60 -11.72
N ALA A 34 -15.22 -6.36 -11.68
CA ALA A 34 -16.62 -6.03 -11.96
C ALA A 34 -16.77 -4.55 -12.39
N PRO A 35 -17.94 -4.13 -12.92
CA PRO A 35 -18.20 -2.73 -13.23
C PRO A 35 -18.09 -1.84 -11.98
N GLY A 36 -17.36 -0.73 -12.09
CA GLY A 36 -17.13 0.22 -10.99
C GLY A 36 -15.95 -0.13 -10.07
N GLU A 37 -15.41 -1.35 -10.16
CA GLU A 37 -14.24 -1.77 -9.39
C GLU A 37 -12.93 -1.25 -9.99
N ASN A 38 -11.89 -1.17 -9.18
CA ASN A 38 -10.58 -0.71 -9.63
C ASN A 38 -9.94 -1.66 -10.67
N ARG A 39 -9.08 -1.08 -11.53
CA ARG A 39 -8.27 -1.87 -12.47
C ARG A 39 -7.13 -2.56 -11.73
N VAL A 40 -6.71 -3.72 -12.24
CA VAL A 40 -5.60 -4.52 -11.67
C VAL A 40 -4.34 -3.69 -11.44
N GLY A 41 -3.95 -2.83 -12.38
CA GLY A 41 -2.75 -2.01 -12.25
C GLY A 41 -2.80 -1.02 -11.09
N PHE A 42 -3.95 -0.39 -10.86
CA PHE A 42 -4.16 0.45 -9.68
C PHE A 42 -4.10 -0.40 -8.42
N THR A 43 -4.85 -1.50 -8.36
CA THR A 43 -4.91 -2.37 -7.19
C THR A 43 -3.51 -2.90 -6.81
N ALA A 44 -2.68 -3.25 -7.81
CA ALA A 44 -1.31 -3.69 -7.60
C ALA A 44 -0.41 -2.57 -7.02
N TRP A 45 -0.48 -1.37 -7.59
CA TRP A 45 0.24 -0.20 -7.06
C TRP A 45 -0.22 0.19 -5.66
N HIS A 46 -1.54 0.21 -5.43
CA HIS A 46 -2.20 0.60 -4.18
C HIS A 46 -1.76 -0.26 -3.01
N MET A 47 -1.66 -1.58 -3.19
CA MET A 47 -1.13 -2.49 -2.16
C MET A 47 0.27 -2.07 -1.70
N VAL A 48 1.16 -1.72 -2.64
CA VAL A 48 2.53 -1.32 -2.33
C VAL A 48 2.54 0.07 -1.69
N ALA A 49 1.84 1.02 -2.28
CA ALA A 49 1.78 2.40 -1.80
C ALA A 49 1.14 2.51 -0.41
N THR A 50 0.13 1.70 -0.09
CA THR A 50 -0.47 1.61 1.25
C THR A 50 0.54 1.10 2.27
N ARG A 51 1.31 0.06 1.94
CA ARG A 51 2.36 -0.47 2.83
C ARG A 51 3.46 0.56 3.09
N ASP A 52 3.85 1.28 2.05
CA ASP A 52 4.83 2.37 2.17
C ASP A 52 4.30 3.51 3.05
N TRP A 53 3.06 3.93 2.81
CA TRP A 53 2.39 4.96 3.59
C TRP A 53 2.25 4.57 5.07
N VAL A 54 1.96 3.30 5.39
CA VAL A 54 1.95 2.82 6.77
C VAL A 54 3.34 2.93 7.39
N VAL A 55 4.37 2.37 6.75
CA VAL A 55 5.70 2.24 7.38
C VAL A 55 6.44 3.56 7.43
N ARG A 56 6.54 4.29 6.31
CA ARG A 56 7.27 5.55 6.27
C ARG A 56 6.43 6.68 6.83
N GLY A 57 5.17 6.76 6.40
CA GLY A 57 4.27 7.81 6.83
C GLY A 57 3.83 7.66 8.27
N ILE A 58 2.95 6.69 8.54
CA ILE A 58 2.30 6.59 9.84
C ILE A 58 3.29 6.18 10.95
N LEU A 59 4.16 5.20 10.71
CA LEU A 59 5.10 4.73 11.72
C LEU A 59 6.38 5.59 11.81
N GLY A 60 6.83 6.17 10.69
CA GLY A 60 8.10 6.90 10.62
C GLY A 60 7.99 8.42 10.59
N GLY A 61 6.80 8.99 10.35
CA GLY A 61 6.64 10.44 10.16
C GLY A 61 7.27 10.98 8.87
N GLU A 62 7.67 10.10 7.95
CA GLU A 62 8.40 10.40 6.73
C GLU A 62 7.49 10.39 5.49
N ARG A 63 7.92 11.09 4.44
CA ARG A 63 7.26 10.98 3.13
C ARG A 63 7.41 9.57 2.51
N PRO A 64 6.45 9.13 1.67
CA PRO A 64 6.55 7.87 0.94
C PRO A 64 7.81 7.79 0.06
N LEU A 65 8.37 6.59 -0.13
CA LEU A 65 9.49 6.30 -1.02
C LEU A 65 9.23 6.76 -2.46
N GLY A 66 7.97 6.80 -2.91
CA GLY A 66 7.61 7.32 -4.22
C GLY A 66 8.10 8.76 -4.47
N TRP A 67 8.41 9.52 -3.42
CA TRP A 67 8.93 10.90 -3.51
C TRP A 67 10.45 10.98 -3.55
N ASP A 68 11.14 9.86 -3.32
CA ASP A 68 12.58 9.76 -3.24
C ASP A 68 13.15 8.98 -4.44
N ALA A 69 14.43 9.15 -4.72
CA ALA A 69 15.11 8.31 -5.71
C ALA A 69 15.06 6.83 -5.27
N PRO A 70 14.90 5.87 -6.19
CA PRO A 70 14.86 6.03 -7.65
C PRO A 70 13.45 6.29 -8.22
N PHE A 71 12.40 6.39 -7.39
CA PHE A 71 11.01 6.48 -7.85
C PHE A 71 10.55 7.91 -8.14
N ALA A 72 11.24 8.90 -7.60
CA ALA A 72 10.98 10.31 -7.90
C ALA A 72 10.97 10.57 -9.41
N GLY A 73 9.86 11.12 -9.92
CA GLY A 73 9.68 11.41 -11.35
C GLY A 73 9.27 10.21 -12.20
N THR A 74 9.06 9.03 -11.62
CA THR A 74 8.50 7.85 -12.31
C THR A 74 6.97 7.79 -12.17
N SER A 75 6.33 6.83 -12.84
CA SER A 75 4.88 6.59 -12.71
C SER A 75 4.45 6.27 -11.27
N ILE A 76 5.35 5.69 -10.46
CA ILE A 76 5.09 5.40 -9.04
C ILE A 76 4.81 6.67 -8.24
N ALA A 77 5.42 7.79 -8.61
CA ALA A 77 5.29 9.07 -7.92
C ALA A 77 4.01 9.85 -8.26
N LEU A 78 3.16 9.34 -9.17
CA LEU A 78 2.00 10.07 -9.69
C LEU A 78 0.98 10.44 -8.62
N CYS A 79 0.84 9.61 -7.58
CA CYS A 79 -0.01 9.93 -6.45
C CYS A 79 0.70 9.62 -5.13
N PRO A 80 0.98 10.64 -4.29
CA PRO A 80 1.59 10.42 -2.99
C PRO A 80 0.75 9.65 -1.98
N ILE A 81 -0.57 9.71 -2.15
CA ILE A 81 -1.54 9.29 -1.15
C ILE A 81 -2.34 8.16 -1.77
N PRO A 82 -2.21 6.92 -1.26
CA PRO A 82 -2.85 5.76 -1.87
C PRO A 82 -4.38 5.69 -1.65
N LEU A 83 -4.96 6.67 -0.95
CA LEU A 83 -6.29 6.57 -0.34
C LEU A 83 -7.16 7.77 -0.74
N GLY A 84 -8.48 7.60 -0.71
CA GLY A 84 -9.44 8.69 -0.90
C GLY A 84 -9.44 9.38 -2.28
N MET A 85 -8.97 8.72 -3.34
CA MET A 85 -8.93 9.30 -4.69
C MET A 85 -10.16 8.91 -5.54
N PRO A 86 -10.56 9.74 -6.52
CA PRO A 86 -11.64 9.40 -7.45
C PRO A 86 -11.24 8.27 -8.41
N GLY A 87 -12.22 7.51 -8.88
CA GLY A 87 -11.99 6.37 -9.79
C GLY A 87 -11.25 6.72 -11.09
N SER A 88 -11.41 7.95 -11.59
CA SER A 88 -10.65 8.42 -12.77
C SER A 88 -9.16 8.62 -12.48
N GLU A 89 -8.80 9.03 -11.25
CA GLU A 89 -7.39 9.13 -10.83
C GLU A 89 -6.80 7.72 -10.65
N ALA A 90 -7.57 6.81 -10.05
CA ALA A 90 -7.19 5.40 -9.96
C ALA A 90 -6.96 4.77 -11.34
N ASP A 91 -7.85 5.02 -12.30
CA ASP A 91 -7.69 4.55 -13.68
C ASP A 91 -6.45 5.12 -14.37
N ALA A 92 -6.17 6.41 -14.17
CA ALA A 92 -4.97 7.04 -14.72
C ALA A 92 -3.67 6.45 -14.14
N ILE A 93 -3.67 6.11 -12.85
CA ILE A 93 -2.55 5.39 -12.22
C ILE A 93 -2.38 4.03 -12.87
N ALA A 94 -3.45 3.25 -13.04
CA ALA A 94 -3.40 1.92 -13.67
C ALA A 94 -2.84 1.96 -15.10
N GLU A 95 -3.15 3.02 -15.86
CA GLU A 95 -2.63 3.22 -17.22
C GLU A 95 -1.15 3.61 -17.24
N ALA A 96 -0.69 4.31 -16.21
CA ALA A 96 0.66 4.86 -16.17
C ALA A 96 1.69 3.91 -15.55
N VAL A 97 1.31 3.16 -14.50
CA VAL A 97 2.23 2.24 -13.83
C VAL A 97 2.38 0.94 -14.62
N SER A 98 3.60 0.41 -14.70
CA SER A 98 3.85 -0.92 -15.26
C SER A 98 3.97 -2.00 -14.18
N PRO A 99 3.72 -3.28 -14.51
CA PRO A 99 3.99 -4.39 -13.59
C PRO A 99 5.41 -4.38 -13.03
N ALA A 100 6.41 -4.10 -13.88
CA ALA A 100 7.82 -4.08 -13.48
C ALA A 100 8.12 -2.97 -12.45
N GLU A 101 7.58 -1.77 -12.64
CA GLU A 101 7.72 -0.67 -11.68
C GLU A 101 7.07 -1.01 -10.33
N VAL A 102 5.88 -1.59 -10.33
CA VAL A 102 5.20 -2.02 -9.10
C VAL A 102 5.99 -3.10 -8.36
N VAL A 103 6.58 -4.06 -9.07
CA VAL A 103 7.45 -5.08 -8.45
C VAL A 103 8.71 -4.45 -7.85
N ALA A 104 9.37 -3.55 -8.58
CA ALA A 104 10.55 -2.84 -8.08
C ALA A 104 10.22 -2.00 -6.83
N TYR A 105 9.09 -1.31 -6.85
CA TYR A 105 8.59 -0.55 -5.71
C TYR A 105 8.28 -1.46 -4.51
N SER A 106 7.62 -2.60 -4.76
CA SER A 106 7.32 -3.60 -3.73
C SER A 106 8.57 -4.16 -3.06
N ALA A 107 9.63 -4.37 -3.82
CA ALA A 107 10.92 -4.82 -3.28
C ALA A 107 11.53 -3.76 -2.34
N ALA A 108 11.54 -2.49 -2.75
CA ALA A 108 12.07 -1.39 -1.95
C ALA A 108 11.27 -1.19 -0.64
N VAL A 109 9.95 -1.14 -0.72
CA VAL A 109 9.07 -1.01 0.46
C VAL A 109 9.22 -2.19 1.40
N THR A 110 9.37 -3.40 0.87
CA THR A 110 9.59 -4.59 1.70
C THR A 110 10.96 -4.56 2.39
N ALA A 111 11.99 -4.04 1.73
CA ALA A 111 13.30 -3.84 2.34
C ALA A 111 13.24 -2.81 3.48
N GLU A 112 12.54 -1.69 3.31
CA GLU A 112 12.30 -0.71 4.39
C GLU A 112 11.55 -1.34 5.57
N LEU A 113 10.44 -2.03 5.30
CA LEU A 113 9.61 -2.64 6.32
C LEU A 113 10.38 -3.70 7.11
N THR A 114 11.10 -4.59 6.43
CA THR A 114 11.90 -5.63 7.10
C THR A 114 13.03 -5.04 7.93
N ARG A 115 13.64 -3.95 7.48
CA ARG A 115 14.64 -3.21 8.28
C ARG A 115 14.02 -2.61 9.54
N TRP A 116 12.87 -1.97 9.42
CA TRP A 116 12.13 -1.41 10.55
C TRP A 116 11.78 -2.50 11.57
N LEU A 117 11.23 -3.63 11.12
CA LEU A 117 10.87 -4.78 11.98
C LEU A 117 12.08 -5.42 12.68
N ALA A 118 13.25 -5.40 12.05
CA ALA A 118 14.47 -5.94 12.65
C ALA A 118 14.98 -5.08 13.82
N SER A 119 14.71 -3.77 13.79
CA SER A 119 15.07 -2.84 14.86
C SER A 119 13.95 -2.56 15.87
N ALA A 120 12.71 -2.95 15.57
CA ALA A 120 11.56 -2.66 16.41
C ALA A 120 11.61 -3.42 17.74
N ASP A 121 11.34 -2.70 18.83
CA ASP A 121 11.05 -3.29 20.13
C ASP A 121 9.68 -4.01 20.07
N GLN A 122 9.54 -5.15 20.77
CA GLN A 122 8.26 -5.86 20.80
C GLN A 122 7.19 -5.01 21.48
N ASP A 123 7.55 -4.29 22.55
CA ASP A 123 6.61 -3.46 23.30
C ASP A 123 6.12 -2.27 22.47
N ALA A 124 6.91 -1.82 21.49
CA ALA A 124 6.51 -0.77 20.55
C ALA A 124 5.38 -1.22 19.61
N LEU A 125 5.15 -2.53 19.46
CA LEU A 125 4.05 -3.04 18.64
C LEU A 125 2.68 -2.75 19.25
N ASP A 126 2.59 -2.68 20.58
CA ASP A 126 1.35 -2.49 21.33
C ASP A 126 0.99 -1.02 21.57
N ALA A 127 1.91 -0.09 21.28
CA ALA A 127 1.69 1.35 21.37
C ALA A 127 1.27 1.95 20.02
N PRO A 128 0.51 3.06 20.01
CA PRO A 128 0.34 3.86 18.80
C PRO A 128 1.66 4.50 18.35
N PRO A 129 1.83 4.78 17.04
CA PRO A 129 2.99 5.51 16.55
C PRO A 129 2.98 6.96 17.04
N SER A 130 4.17 7.51 17.34
CA SER A 130 4.33 8.89 17.78
C SER A 130 4.07 9.92 16.67
N ASP A 131 4.30 9.55 15.42
CA ASP A 131 4.48 10.50 14.32
C ASP A 131 3.35 10.49 13.27
N GLY A 132 2.32 9.65 13.46
CA GLY A 132 1.25 9.45 12.49
C GLY A 132 0.53 10.76 12.09
N HIS A 133 0.16 11.61 13.06
CA HIS A 133 -0.46 12.90 12.77
C HIS A 133 0.50 13.92 12.16
N ALA A 134 1.79 13.85 12.49
CA ALA A 134 2.81 14.75 11.90
C ALA A 134 2.96 14.49 10.40
N HIS A 135 2.93 13.21 9.99
CA HIS A 135 2.90 12.82 8.58
C HIS A 135 1.71 13.41 7.82
N LEU A 136 0.53 13.45 8.44
CA LEU A 136 -0.67 14.04 7.81
C LEU A 136 -0.53 15.55 7.54
N ALA A 137 0.40 16.24 8.20
CA ALA A 137 0.68 17.65 7.92
C ALA A 137 1.53 17.87 6.66
N LEU A 138 2.12 16.82 6.08
CA LEU A 138 3.03 16.93 4.93
C LEU A 138 2.33 17.23 3.60
N SER A 139 1.00 17.07 3.53
CA SER A 139 0.23 17.35 2.31
C SER A 139 -1.19 17.80 2.63
N PRO A 140 -1.70 18.87 1.97
CA PRO A 140 -3.07 19.32 2.18
C PRO A 140 -4.12 18.28 1.78
N ARG A 141 -3.79 17.34 0.87
CA ARG A 141 -4.69 16.26 0.44
C ARG A 141 -5.09 15.31 1.59
N TYR A 142 -4.33 15.24 2.67
CA TYR A 142 -4.74 14.49 3.87
C TYR A 142 -5.94 15.13 4.59
N ASN A 143 -6.34 16.35 4.22
CA ASN A 143 -7.57 16.97 4.70
C ASN A 143 -8.79 16.70 3.82
N ASP A 144 -8.63 16.02 2.68
CA ASP A 144 -9.74 15.71 1.80
C ASP A 144 -10.73 14.75 2.49
N ARG A 145 -12.03 15.01 2.33
CA ARG A 145 -13.09 14.27 3.03
C ARG A 145 -13.00 12.75 2.83
N PRO A 146 -12.78 12.21 1.62
CA PRO A 146 -12.69 10.76 1.43
C PRO A 146 -11.52 10.14 2.20
N PHE A 147 -10.35 10.78 2.19
CA PHE A 147 -9.19 10.33 2.96
C PHE A 147 -9.49 10.37 4.46
N ARG A 148 -9.98 11.50 4.96
CA ARG A 148 -10.30 11.65 6.39
C ARG A 148 -11.31 10.62 6.85
N PHE A 149 -12.32 10.34 6.03
CA PHE A 149 -13.31 9.32 6.36
C PHE A 149 -12.65 7.94 6.53
N GLU A 150 -11.84 7.53 5.56
CA GLU A 150 -11.18 6.21 5.55
C GLU A 150 -10.09 6.04 6.62
N VAL A 151 -9.41 7.13 7.02
CA VAL A 151 -8.21 7.05 7.88
C VAL A 151 -8.43 7.58 9.29
N LEU A 152 -9.32 8.57 9.46
CA LEU A 152 -9.48 9.30 10.72
C LEU A 152 -10.86 9.14 11.37
N GLU A 153 -11.88 8.69 10.63
CA GLU A 153 -13.27 8.67 11.11
C GLU A 153 -13.90 7.27 11.12
N ASP A 154 -13.57 6.37 10.19
CA ASP A 154 -14.17 5.03 10.10
C ASP A 154 -13.09 3.95 9.86
N PRO A 155 -12.94 2.94 10.74
CA PRO A 155 -13.73 2.73 11.96
C PRO A 155 -13.33 3.61 13.15
N ASP A 156 -12.10 4.15 13.16
CA ASP A 156 -11.55 5.05 14.19
C ASP A 156 -10.24 5.67 13.65
N ASP A 157 -9.66 6.67 14.34
CA ASP A 157 -8.38 7.29 13.98
C ASP A 157 -7.23 6.26 13.91
N MET A 158 -6.81 5.92 12.69
CA MET A 158 -5.74 4.96 12.44
C MET A 158 -4.40 5.40 13.03
N CYS A 159 -4.15 6.71 13.19
CA CYS A 159 -2.92 7.19 13.83
C CYS A 159 -2.87 6.85 15.32
N GLN A 160 -4.01 6.46 15.91
CA GLN A 160 -4.11 6.03 17.30
C GLN A 160 -4.13 4.50 17.45
N TRP A 161 -4.07 3.75 16.34
CA TRP A 161 -4.02 2.30 16.42
C TRP A 161 -2.64 1.82 16.87
N PRO A 162 -2.57 0.74 17.67
CA PRO A 162 -1.31 0.05 17.95
C PRO A 162 -0.59 -0.32 16.65
N VAL A 163 0.74 -0.24 16.66
CA VAL A 163 1.55 -0.55 15.47
C VAL A 163 1.28 -1.95 14.92
N TRP A 164 1.01 -2.95 15.77
CA TRP A 164 0.65 -4.29 15.30
C TRP A 164 -0.64 -4.29 14.45
N GLN A 165 -1.62 -3.42 14.76
CA GLN A 165 -2.86 -3.31 13.98
C GLN A 165 -2.59 -2.68 12.62
N LEU A 166 -1.78 -1.62 12.58
CA LEU A 166 -1.36 -0.96 11.34
C LEU A 166 -0.61 -1.93 10.42
N LEU A 167 0.27 -2.75 10.99
CA LEU A 167 0.98 -3.78 10.21
C LEU A 167 0.04 -4.92 9.78
N SER A 168 -0.87 -5.35 10.64
CA SER A 168 -1.71 -6.53 10.36
C SER A 168 -2.88 -6.21 9.42
N ARG A 169 -3.50 -5.04 9.55
CA ARG A 169 -4.73 -4.67 8.84
C ARG A 169 -4.43 -4.02 7.48
N PRO A 170 -4.05 -2.73 7.40
CA PRO A 170 -3.82 -2.08 6.10
C PRO A 170 -2.56 -2.59 5.38
N ALA A 171 -1.48 -2.95 6.09
CA ALA A 171 -0.26 -3.40 5.42
C ALA A 171 -0.25 -4.90 5.04
N TYR A 172 -1.10 -5.73 5.66
CA TYR A 172 -1.17 -7.17 5.37
C TYR A 172 -2.56 -7.62 4.89
N VAL A 173 -3.56 -7.73 5.77
CA VAL A 173 -4.87 -8.31 5.44
C VAL A 173 -5.54 -7.59 4.27
N HIS A 174 -5.48 -6.26 4.23
CA HIS A 174 -5.99 -5.44 3.14
C HIS A 174 -5.35 -5.80 1.80
N CYS A 175 -4.03 -5.99 1.77
CA CYS A 175 -3.32 -6.45 0.57
C CYS A 175 -3.75 -7.86 0.15
N ILE A 176 -4.04 -8.76 1.10
CA ILE A 176 -4.56 -10.09 0.76
C ILE A 176 -5.94 -10.01 0.12
N GLY A 177 -6.81 -9.11 0.57
CA GLY A 177 -8.10 -8.84 -0.09
C GLY A 177 -7.92 -8.42 -1.54
N HIS A 178 -7.04 -7.45 -1.78
CA HIS A 178 -6.72 -6.96 -3.14
C HIS A 178 -6.10 -8.02 -4.06
N LEU A 179 -5.31 -8.97 -3.53
CA LEU A 179 -4.85 -10.10 -4.33
C LEU A 179 -6.00 -10.97 -4.84
N ALA A 180 -7.07 -11.14 -4.04
CA ALA A 180 -8.25 -11.88 -4.45
C ALA A 180 -9.02 -11.13 -5.55
N GLU A 181 -9.11 -9.80 -5.49
CA GLU A 181 -9.70 -8.96 -6.55
C GLU A 181 -8.93 -9.10 -7.87
N ILE A 182 -7.59 -9.08 -7.83
CA ILE A 182 -6.75 -9.29 -9.01
C ILE A 182 -7.01 -10.68 -9.61
N ASP A 183 -7.07 -11.72 -8.77
CA ASP A 183 -7.36 -13.07 -9.24
C ASP A 183 -8.77 -13.18 -9.87
N LEU A 184 -9.76 -12.45 -9.35
CA LEU A 184 -11.10 -12.37 -9.94
C LEU A 184 -11.09 -11.68 -11.30
N ALA A 185 -10.40 -10.54 -11.44
CA ALA A 185 -10.27 -9.81 -12.70
C ALA A 185 -9.64 -10.69 -13.79
N ARG A 186 -8.58 -11.44 -13.45
CA ARG A 186 -7.94 -12.36 -14.38
C ARG A 186 -8.86 -13.49 -14.84
N ARG A 187 -9.66 -14.05 -13.92
CA ARG A 187 -10.64 -15.10 -14.26
C ARG A 187 -11.80 -14.59 -15.11
N ALA A 188 -12.11 -13.30 -15.03
CA ALA A 188 -13.16 -12.70 -15.85
C ALA A 188 -12.77 -12.64 -17.35
N LEU A 189 -11.47 -12.57 -17.66
CA LEU A 189 -10.95 -12.53 -19.04
C LEU A 189 -10.90 -13.90 -19.75
N VAL A 190 -10.94 -15.01 -19.01
CA VAL A 190 -10.87 -16.37 -19.57
C VAL A 190 -12.27 -16.96 -19.83
N ARG A 191 -13.30 -16.12 -19.86
CA ARG A 191 -14.69 -16.50 -20.14
C ARG A 191 -15.05 -16.22 -21.59
#